data_AF-A0A7K3TFK4-F1
#
_entry.id   AF-A0A7K3TFK4-F1
#
_cell.length_a   1.000
_cell.length_b   1.000
_cell.length_c   1.000
_cell.angle_alpha   90.00
_cell.angle_beta   90.00
_cell.angle_gamma   90.00
#
_symmetry.space_group_name_H-M   'P 1'
#
loop_
_entity.id
_entity.type
_entity.pdbx_description
1 polymer ?
#
loop_
_entity_poly.entity_id
_entity_poly.type
_entity_poly.pdbx_seq_one_letter_code
_entity_poly.pdbx_strand_id
1 'polypeptide(L)'
;MKQYLGGIVEALKAAPGNDANPNDVETIRFYSELGNDAPDSQLPNVLVAIARVTRAVSEEASTKAKFSAANGFAYVKDAQTAIMATLDKASEELVEKRG
;
A
#
# COMPACT_ATOMS: atom_id res chain seq x y z
N MET A 1 -1.10 9.82 -0.29
CA MET A 1 -1.20 8.40 0.15
C MET A 1 -2.63 7.85 0.23
N LYS A 2 -3.57 8.58 0.86
CA LYS A 2 -4.96 8.14 1.12
C LYS A 2 -5.68 7.46 -0.06
N GLN A 3 -5.76 8.15 -1.20
CA GLN A 3 -6.45 7.64 -2.39
C GLN A 3 -5.84 6.35 -2.96
N TYR A 4 -4.52 6.18 -2.85
CA TYR A 4 -3.83 5.01 -3.39
C TYR A 4 -4.03 3.80 -2.48
N LEU A 5 -3.83 3.96 -1.17
CA LEU A 5 -4.06 2.89 -0.19
C LEU A 5 -5.53 2.46 -0.18
N GLY A 6 -6.47 3.42 -0.24
CA GLY A 6 -7.90 3.11 -0.36
C GLY A 6 -8.23 2.37 -1.67
N GLY A 7 -7.62 2.77 -2.78
CA GLY A 7 -7.76 2.08 -4.07
C GLY A 7 -7.31 0.61 -4.03
N ILE A 8 -6.24 0.29 -3.30
CA ILE A 8 -5.80 -1.10 -3.09
C ILE A 8 -6.89 -1.90 -2.35
N VAL A 9 -7.47 -1.33 -1.29
CA VAL A 9 -8.52 -2.00 -0.50
C VAL A 9 -9.78 -2.23 -1.33
N GLU A 10 -10.20 -1.27 -2.14
CA GLU A 10 -11.35 -1.45 -3.04
C GLU A 10 -11.07 -2.49 -4.14
N ALA A 11 -9.86 -2.49 -4.71
CA ALA A 11 -9.46 -3.49 -5.70
C ALA A 11 -9.43 -4.92 -5.11
N LEU A 12 -9.06 -5.07 -3.83
CA LEU A 12 -9.14 -6.36 -3.13
C LEU A 12 -10.58 -6.85 -2.99
N LYS A 13 -11.53 -5.97 -2.69
CA LYS A 13 -12.96 -6.34 -2.63
C LYS A 13 -13.48 -6.82 -3.98
N ALA A 14 -12.98 -6.23 -5.08
CA ALA A 14 -13.32 -6.65 -6.43
C ALA A 14 -12.71 -8.00 -6.84
N ALA A 15 -11.72 -8.50 -6.09
CA ALA A 15 -11.01 -9.76 -6.34
C ALA A 15 -11.21 -10.76 -5.18
N PRO A 16 -12.43 -11.32 -4.98
CA PRO A 16 -12.67 -12.29 -3.92
C PRO A 16 -11.89 -13.59 -4.15
N GLY A 17 -11.45 -14.24 -3.06
CA GLY A 17 -10.58 -15.42 -3.11
C GLY A 17 -9.10 -15.07 -3.34
N ASN A 18 -8.66 -13.91 -2.84
CA ASN A 18 -7.29 -13.43 -2.99
C ASN A 18 -6.30 -13.91 -1.93
N ASP A 19 -6.76 -14.69 -0.94
CA ASP A 19 -5.96 -15.22 0.17
C ASP A 19 -5.09 -14.18 0.90
N ALA A 20 -5.41 -12.88 0.75
CA ALA A 20 -4.69 -11.82 1.41
C ALA A 20 -4.93 -11.91 2.92
N ASN A 21 -3.85 -11.82 3.70
CA ASN A 21 -3.94 -11.82 5.15
C ASN A 21 -4.81 -10.64 5.62
N PRO A 22 -5.88 -10.88 6.39
CA PRO A 22 -6.77 -9.82 6.88
C PRO A 22 -6.04 -8.70 7.63
N ASN A 23 -4.95 -9.02 8.34
CA ASN A 23 -4.16 -8.03 9.07
C ASN A 23 -3.38 -7.09 8.13
N ASP A 24 -2.89 -7.62 7.00
CA ASP A 24 -2.20 -6.78 6.01
C ASP A 24 -3.22 -5.86 5.31
N VAL A 25 -4.43 -6.36 5.02
CA VAL A 25 -5.53 -5.55 4.47
C VAL A 25 -5.98 -4.47 5.45
N GLU A 26 -6.14 -4.81 6.73
CA GLU A 26 -6.50 -3.85 7.78
C GLU A 26 -5.41 -2.80 7.99
N THR A 27 -4.13 -3.19 7.92
CA THR A 27 -3.00 -2.25 7.96
C THR A 27 -3.14 -1.22 6.84
N ILE A 28 -3.33 -1.67 5.59
CA ILE A 28 -3.50 -0.77 4.44
C ILE A 28 -4.74 0.12 4.61
N ARG A 29 -5.87 -0.44 5.08
CA ARG A 29 -7.11 0.31 5.34
C ARG A 29 -6.88 1.41 6.38
N PHE A 30 -6.30 1.07 7.53
CA PHE A 30 -6.03 2.01 8.61
C PHE A 30 -5.13 3.17 8.13
N TYR A 31 -4.02 2.86 7.46
CA TYR A 31 -3.13 3.89 6.94
C TYR A 31 -3.72 4.67 5.75
N SER A 32 -4.71 4.12 5.04
CA SER A 32 -5.48 4.88 4.05
C SER A 32 -6.29 6.00 4.71
N GLU A 33 -6.81 5.79 5.92
CA GLU A 33 -7.60 6.79 6.64
C GLU A 33 -6.74 7.96 7.10
N LEU A 34 -5.52 7.66 7.58
CA LEU A 34 -4.50 8.62 8.00
C LEU A 34 -3.88 9.39 6.84
N GLY A 35 -3.69 8.75 5.69
CA GLY A 35 -3.15 9.40 4.50
C GLY A 35 -1.74 9.96 4.70
N ASN A 36 -1.59 11.28 4.65
CA ASN A 36 -0.29 11.94 4.84
C ASN A 36 0.04 12.19 6.32
N ASP A 37 -0.91 11.95 7.23
CA ASP A 37 -0.70 12.04 8.68
C ASP A 37 -0.17 10.70 9.25
N ALA A 38 0.04 9.71 8.40
CA ALA A 38 0.66 8.44 8.76
C ALA A 38 2.08 8.69 9.29
N PRO A 39 2.46 8.19 10.48
CA PRO A 39 3.82 8.36 10.98
C PRO A 39 4.84 7.68 10.06
N ASP A 40 5.90 8.41 9.67
CA ASP A 40 6.95 7.90 8.77
C ASP A 40 7.55 6.57 9.24
N SER A 41 7.71 6.41 10.56
CA SER A 41 8.19 5.18 11.20
C SER A 41 7.36 3.92 10.89
N GLN A 42 6.10 4.10 10.49
CA GLN A 42 5.18 3.02 10.18
C GLN A 42 5.08 2.72 8.68
N LEU A 43 5.54 3.63 7.82
CA LEU A 43 5.46 3.44 6.38
C LEU A 43 6.20 2.19 5.86
N PRO A 44 7.34 1.75 6.45
CA PRO A 44 7.93 0.46 6.11
C PRO A 44 7.00 -0.73 6.36
N ASN A 45 6.19 -0.71 7.43
CA ASN A 45 5.20 -1.75 7.70
C ASN A 45 4.08 -1.74 6.65
N VAL A 46 3.67 -0.56 6.19
CA VAL A 46 2.69 -0.41 5.11
C VAL A 46 3.23 -0.99 3.80
N LEU A 47 4.50 -0.75 3.46
CA LEU A 47 5.13 -1.35 2.28
C LEU A 47 5.14 -2.88 2.33
N VAL A 48 5.44 -3.47 3.49
CA VAL A 48 5.42 -4.92 3.69
C VAL A 48 4.01 -5.48 3.49
N ALA A 49 3.00 -4.83 4.06
CA ALA A 49 1.60 -5.21 3.88
C ALA A 49 1.18 -5.16 2.40
N ILE A 50 1.53 -4.07 1.69
CA ILE A 50 1.28 -3.94 0.25
C ILE A 50 1.94 -5.06 -0.54
N ALA A 51 3.20 -5.42 -0.24
CA ALA A 51 3.92 -6.47 -0.94
C ALA A 51 3.25 -7.85 -0.75
N ARG A 52 2.84 -8.18 0.48
CA ARG A 52 2.15 -9.44 0.80
C ARG A 52 0.81 -9.55 0.11
N VAL A 53 0.00 -8.49 0.17
CA VAL A 53 -1.28 -8.40 -0.53
C VAL A 53 -1.10 -8.55 -2.03
N THR A 54 -0.12 -7.85 -2.62
CA THR A 54 0.17 -7.88 -4.06
C THR A 54 0.57 -9.28 -4.51
N ARG A 55 1.34 -10.00 -3.70
CA ARG A 55 1.67 -11.40 -3.95
C ARG A 55 0.41 -12.27 -3.92
N ALA A 56 -0.39 -12.18 -2.86
CA ALA A 56 -1.58 -13.01 -2.68
C ALA A 56 -2.58 -12.87 -3.85
N VAL A 57 -2.87 -11.63 -4.28
CA VAL A 57 -3.75 -11.40 -5.45
C VAL A 57 -3.15 -11.87 -6.78
N SER A 58 -1.85 -12.14 -6.83
CA SER A 58 -1.13 -12.54 -8.06
C SER A 58 -0.93 -14.04 -8.20
N GLU A 59 -1.19 -14.83 -7.16
CA GLU A 59 -1.02 -16.30 -7.17
C GLU A 59 -2.08 -16.97 -8.06
N GLU A 60 -3.33 -16.54 -7.95
CA GLU A 60 -4.44 -17.05 -8.77
C GLU A 60 -4.74 -16.15 -9.98
N ALA A 61 -4.75 -16.73 -11.18
CA ALA A 61 -4.92 -15.97 -12.43
C ALA A 61 -6.26 -15.20 -12.49
N SER A 62 -7.34 -15.80 -11.99
CA SER A 62 -8.66 -15.17 -11.97
C SER A 62 -8.73 -13.99 -11.00
N THR A 63 -8.10 -14.12 -9.84
CA THR A 63 -7.96 -13.06 -8.83
C THR A 63 -7.12 -11.92 -9.38
N LYS A 64 -5.97 -12.24 -9.99
CA LYS A 64 -5.08 -11.26 -10.61
C LYS A 64 -5.80 -10.43 -11.68
N ALA A 65 -6.58 -11.08 -12.52
CA ALA A 65 -7.35 -10.40 -13.56
C ALA A 65 -8.38 -9.42 -12.98
N LYS A 66 -9.12 -9.83 -11.95
CA LYS A 66 -10.10 -8.96 -11.26
C LYS A 66 -9.42 -7.78 -10.56
N PHE A 67 -8.33 -8.04 -9.84
CA PHE A 67 -7.55 -7.01 -9.18
C PHE A 67 -6.99 -5.99 -10.18
N SER A 68 -6.48 -6.48 -11.32
CA SER A 68 -6.01 -5.62 -12.42
C SER A 68 -7.15 -4.81 -13.05
N ALA A 69 -8.32 -5.40 -13.28
CA ALA A 69 -9.47 -4.72 -13.85
C ALA A 69 -10.00 -3.59 -12.94
N ALA A 70 -9.76 -3.71 -11.62
CA ALA A 70 -10.05 -2.68 -10.63
C ALA A 70 -8.89 -1.67 -10.43
N ASN A 71 -7.93 -1.60 -11.36
CA ASN A 71 -6.74 -0.74 -11.27
C ASN A 71 -5.82 -1.03 -10.06
N GLY A 72 -5.95 -2.18 -9.42
CA GLY A 72 -5.23 -2.50 -8.18
C GLY A 72 -3.71 -2.35 -8.28
N PHE A 73 -3.09 -2.80 -9.38
CA PHE A 73 -1.65 -2.67 -9.58
C PHE A 73 -1.18 -1.23 -9.80
N ALA A 74 -2.02 -0.37 -10.37
CA ALA A 74 -1.70 1.05 -10.50
C ALA A 74 -1.71 1.70 -9.10
N TYR A 75 -2.72 1.41 -8.28
CA TYR A 75 -2.77 1.89 -6.91
C TYR A 75 -1.60 1.38 -6.04
N VAL A 76 -1.17 0.13 -6.23
CA VAL A 76 0.05 -0.41 -5.58
C VAL A 76 1.27 0.43 -5.93
N LYS A 77 1.50 0.69 -7.22
CA LYS A 77 2.63 1.48 -7.69
C LYS A 77 2.60 2.89 -7.12
N ASP A 78 1.46 3.57 -7.21
CA ASP A 78 1.33 4.95 -6.75
C ASP A 78 1.49 5.05 -5.21
N ALA A 79 0.99 4.07 -4.47
CA ALA A 79 1.18 3.99 -3.02
C ALA A 79 2.66 3.80 -2.66
N GLN A 80 3.36 2.87 -3.33
CA GLN A 80 4.79 2.64 -3.11
C GLN A 80 5.61 3.90 -3.41
N THR A 81 5.36 4.56 -4.55
CA THR A 81 6.03 5.81 -4.91
C THR A 81 5.78 6.92 -3.88
N ALA A 82 4.54 7.11 -3.44
CA ALA A 82 4.21 8.12 -2.44
C ALA A 82 4.87 7.86 -1.08
N ILE A 83 4.94 6.59 -0.66
CA ILE A 83 5.60 6.19 0.59
C ILE A 83 7.10 6.45 0.50
N MET A 84 7.77 6.00 -0.57
CA MET A 84 9.22 6.18 -0.74
C MET A 84 9.58 7.67 -0.76
N ALA A 85 8.82 8.50 -1.48
CA ALA A 85 9.05 9.95 -1.51
C ALA A 85 8.93 10.61 -0.12
N THR A 86 8.07 10.08 0.75
CA THR A 86 7.91 10.57 2.12
C THR A 86 9.13 10.19 2.98
N LEU A 87 9.58 8.94 2.88
CA LEU A 87 10.75 8.43 3.60
C LEU A 87 12.06 9.10 3.18
N ASP A 88 12.21 9.40 1.89
CA ASP A 88 13.38 10.12 1.35
C ASP A 88 13.44 11.54 1.92
N LYS A 89 12.33 12.27 1.87
CA LYS A 89 12.23 13.62 2.45
C LYS A 89 12.54 13.63 3.95
N ALA A 90 11.99 12.68 4.71
CA ALA A 90 12.26 12.56 6.14
C ALA A 90 13.74 12.30 6.43
N SER A 91 14.40 11.53 5.55
CA SER A 91 15.84 11.24 5.65
C SER A 91 16.68 12.49 5.38
N GLU A 92 16.33 13.28 4.36
CA GLU A 92 16.99 14.55 4.04
C GLU A 92 16.89 15.54 5.22
N GLU A 93 15.70 15.75 5.78
CA GLU A 93 15.48 16.65 6.92
C GLU A 93 16.25 16.22 8.19
N LEU A 94 16.43 14.91 8.39
CA LEU A 94 17.22 14.39 9.51
C LEU A 94 18.72 14.66 9.33
N VAL A 95 19.22 14.62 8.10
CA VAL A 95 20.61 14.96 7.78
C VAL A 95 20.85 16.46 7.99
N GLU A 96 19.95 17.31 7.50
CA GLU A 96 20.05 18.77 7.67
C GLU A 96 20.04 19.20 9.14
N LYS A 97 19.27 18.53 10.01
CA LYS A 97 19.25 18.84 11.46
C LYS A 97 20.50 18.39 12.21
N ARG A 98 21.34 17.54 11.61
CA ARG A 98 22.55 16.95 12.23
C ARG A 98 23.86 17.54 11.68
N GLY A 99 23.82 18.25 10.55
CA GLY A 99 24.95 18.98 9.96
C GLY A 99 24.99 20.43 10.41
#